data_AF-A0A0F9BH55-F1
#
_entry.id   AF-A0A0F9BH55-F1
#
_cell.length_a   1.000
_cell.length_b   1.000
_cell.length_c   1.000
_cell.angle_alpha   90.00
_cell.angle_beta   90.00
_cell.angle_gamma   90.00
#
_symmetry.space_group_name_H-M   'P 1'
#
loop_
_entity.id
_entity.type
_entity.pdbx_description
1 polymer ?
#
loop_
_entity_poly.entity_id
_entity_poly.type
_entity_poly.pdbx_seq_one_letter_code
_entity_poly.pdbx_strand_id
1 'polypeptide(L)'
;MAIPEALAGTNGPIVIRFRFEQRTKSNGFVDFMPDGVLASGQVELDNDQAIPRTCDLVLRAAELPSGFDPLRSLIAVFCEVLDEGTFVRFPIGLFRLTNPTDDITPSPEDTIAFRGSDVTYFLQKDKQDGPFELAAGTNYIKAVESILTTLGLVHDLPPAAPTTPIAFVWEQGTPSLIIVNQLLKGIDHFQIAPDGEGTFRTAPRVAPRGVAPDVS
;
A
#
# COMPACT_ATOMS: atom_id res chain seq x y z
N MET A 1 -1.78 0.60 -29.93
CA MET A 1 -0.51 -0.07 -29.60
C MET A 1 -0.73 -0.67 -28.23
N ALA A 2 -0.40 -1.94 -28.02
CA ALA A 2 -0.67 -2.57 -26.73
C ALA A 2 0.38 -2.10 -25.71
N ILE A 3 0.01 -1.89 -24.44
CA ILE A 3 0.92 -1.53 -23.33
C ILE A 3 2.27 -2.28 -23.33
N PRO A 4 2.35 -3.59 -23.68
CA PRO A 4 3.62 -4.30 -23.80
C PRO A 4 4.59 -3.71 -24.84
N GLU A 5 4.08 -3.19 -25.95
CA GLU A 5 4.89 -2.62 -27.05
C GLU A 5 5.46 -1.23 -26.68
N ALA A 6 4.68 -0.44 -25.93
CA ALA A 6 5.14 0.84 -25.37
C ALA A 6 6.23 0.63 -24.31
N LEU A 7 6.08 -0.38 -23.44
CA LEU A 7 7.09 -0.74 -22.44
C LEU A 7 8.33 -1.42 -23.05
N ALA A 8 8.21 -2.04 -24.22
CA ALA A 8 9.33 -2.66 -24.94
C ALA A 8 10.17 -1.67 -25.76
N GLY A 9 9.80 -0.39 -25.82
CA GLY A 9 10.55 0.64 -26.54
C GLY A 9 10.66 0.40 -28.04
N THR A 10 9.78 -0.42 -28.62
CA THR A 10 9.93 -0.95 -29.98
C THR A 10 9.76 0.13 -31.07
N ASN A 11 9.09 1.25 -30.75
CA ASN A 11 8.73 2.30 -31.71
C ASN A 11 9.18 3.73 -31.34
N GLY A 12 10.04 3.89 -30.32
CA GLY A 12 10.51 5.22 -29.89
C GLY A 12 10.96 5.27 -28.42
N PRO A 13 11.43 6.44 -27.95
CA PRO A 13 11.81 6.61 -26.56
C PRO A 13 10.60 6.43 -25.64
N ILE A 14 10.75 5.60 -24.62
CA ILE A 14 9.74 5.45 -23.57
C ILE A 14 9.76 6.73 -22.73
N VAL A 15 8.68 7.50 -22.80
CA VAL A 15 8.52 8.70 -21.97
C VAL A 15 7.80 8.29 -20.69
N ILE A 16 8.51 8.41 -19.58
CA ILE A 16 7.98 8.11 -18.25
C ILE A 16 7.97 9.41 -17.44
N ARG A 17 6.92 9.61 -16.66
CA ARG A 17 6.89 10.62 -15.61
C ARG A 17 6.31 10.04 -14.33
N PHE A 18 6.67 10.63 -13.20
CA PHE A 18 6.06 10.29 -11.92
C PHE A 18 5.07 11.36 -11.52
N ARG A 19 3.93 10.90 -11.00
CA ARG A 19 2.87 11.76 -10.46
C ARG A 19 2.62 11.38 -9.02
N PHE A 20 2.40 12.39 -8.19
CA PHE A 20 2.17 12.23 -6.77
C PHE A 20 0.84 12.89 -6.41
N GLU A 21 0.05 12.19 -5.60
CA GLU A 21 -1.23 12.69 -5.10
C GLU A 21 -1.23 12.61 -3.58
N GLN A 22 -1.72 13.67 -2.94
CA GLN A 22 -2.11 13.62 -1.55
C GLN A 22 -3.44 12.86 -1.46
N ARG A 23 -3.47 11.84 -0.58
CA ARG A 23 -4.65 11.02 -0.35
C ARG A 23 -4.94 10.81 1.13
N THR A 24 -6.18 10.48 1.42
CA THR A 24 -6.63 10.07 2.76
C THR A 24 -6.30 8.60 3.02
N LYS A 25 -6.45 8.17 4.28
CA LYS A 25 -6.31 6.75 4.69
C LYS A 25 -7.27 5.81 3.95
N SER A 26 -8.47 6.29 3.65
CA SER A 26 -9.46 5.56 2.85
C SER A 26 -9.25 5.70 1.34
N ASN A 27 -8.04 6.08 0.91
CA ASN A 27 -7.63 6.28 -0.47
C ASN A 27 -8.45 7.35 -1.24
N GLY A 28 -9.04 8.31 -0.52
CA GLY A 28 -9.72 9.45 -1.13
C GLY A 28 -8.71 10.48 -1.64
N PHE A 29 -8.90 10.98 -2.86
CA PHE A 29 -8.09 12.07 -3.40
C PHE A 29 -8.27 13.36 -2.57
N VAL A 30 -7.16 14.03 -2.24
CA VAL A 30 -7.15 15.31 -1.54
C VAL A 30 -6.66 16.41 -2.49
N ASP A 31 -5.44 16.27 -3.00
CA ASP A 31 -4.84 17.25 -3.90
C ASP A 31 -3.71 16.62 -4.72
N PHE A 32 -3.29 17.32 -5.78
CA PHE A 32 -2.06 17.02 -6.49
C PHE A 32 -0.87 17.59 -5.74
N MET A 33 0.21 16.83 -5.72
CA MET A 33 1.51 17.36 -5.33
C MET A 33 2.07 18.15 -6.53
N PRO A 34 2.54 19.40 -6.35
CA PRO A 34 3.00 20.24 -7.46
C PRO A 34 4.15 19.63 -8.26
N ASP A 35 4.20 19.92 -9.55
CA ASP A 35 5.33 19.52 -10.39
C ASP A 35 6.63 20.15 -9.84
N GLY A 36 7.66 19.32 -9.63
CA GLY A 36 8.95 19.76 -9.07
C GLY A 36 9.05 19.73 -7.55
N VAL A 37 7.98 19.42 -6.81
CA VAL A 37 8.02 19.26 -5.35
C VAL A 37 8.93 18.10 -4.92
N LEU A 38 9.05 17.05 -5.74
CA LEU A 38 9.99 15.96 -5.49
C LEU A 38 11.36 16.32 -6.05
N ALA A 39 12.36 16.46 -5.17
CA ALA A 39 13.76 16.62 -5.56
C ALA A 39 14.40 15.28 -5.93
N SER A 40 14.11 14.22 -5.18
CA SER A 40 14.52 12.85 -5.48
C SER A 40 13.64 11.85 -4.72
N GLY A 41 13.57 10.60 -5.17
CA GLY A 41 12.82 9.57 -4.47
C GLY A 41 13.15 8.16 -4.92
N GLN A 42 12.93 7.21 -4.03
CA GLN A 42 13.05 5.78 -4.26
C GLN A 42 11.84 5.07 -3.64
N VAL A 43 11.35 4.05 -4.33
CA VAL A 43 10.35 3.12 -3.82
C VAL A 43 10.93 1.71 -3.88
N GLU A 44 10.71 0.93 -2.83
CA GLU A 44 11.15 -0.46 -2.73
C GLU A 44 9.94 -1.36 -2.45
N LEU A 45 9.99 -2.58 -3.01
CA LEU A 45 9.03 -3.65 -2.76
C LEU A 45 9.80 -4.89 -2.31
N ASP A 46 9.60 -5.30 -1.07
CA ASP A 46 10.13 -6.54 -0.50
C ASP A 46 8.96 -7.39 0.02
N ASN A 47 8.63 -8.45 -0.72
CA ASN A 47 7.51 -9.33 -0.38
C ASN A 47 7.77 -10.22 0.85
N ASP A 48 8.99 -10.24 1.37
CA ASP A 48 9.34 -11.00 2.58
C ASP A 48 9.20 -10.15 3.86
N GLN A 49 8.86 -8.86 3.73
CA GLN A 49 8.64 -7.96 4.86
C GLN A 49 7.17 -7.87 5.26
N ALA A 50 6.94 -7.60 6.56
CA ALA A 50 5.60 -7.33 7.08
C ALA A 50 4.96 -6.04 6.53
N ILE A 51 5.79 -5.07 6.12
CA ILE A 51 5.37 -3.89 5.36
C ILE A 51 6.06 -4.02 4.00
N PRO A 52 5.34 -4.46 2.96
CA PRO A 52 5.98 -4.84 1.69
C PRO A 52 6.56 -3.67 0.92
N ARG A 53 5.89 -2.51 0.92
CA ARG A 53 6.37 -1.33 0.20
C ARG A 53 6.83 -0.23 1.14
N THR A 54 8.01 0.29 0.84
CA THR A 54 8.59 1.46 1.51
C THR A 54 9.02 2.48 0.47
N CYS A 55 9.18 3.72 0.89
CA CYS A 55 9.76 4.76 0.05
C CYS A 55 10.68 5.67 0.84
N ASP A 56 11.67 6.25 0.19
CA ASP A 56 12.40 7.40 0.70
C ASP A 56 12.20 8.53 -0.30
N LEU A 57 11.67 9.67 0.15
CA LEU A 57 11.33 10.83 -0.68
C LEU A 57 12.04 12.07 -0.16
N VAL A 58 12.57 12.90 -1.04
CA VAL A 58 13.12 14.22 -0.70
C VAL A 58 12.25 15.28 -1.37
N LEU A 59 11.54 16.06 -0.56
CA LEU A 59 10.59 17.08 -1.02
C LEU A 59 11.16 18.49 -0.83
N ARG A 60 10.88 19.40 -1.77
CA ARG A 60 11.21 20.82 -1.66
C ARG A 60 10.17 21.50 -0.77
N ALA A 61 10.59 22.03 0.37
CA ALA A 61 9.67 22.58 1.38
C ALA A 61 8.84 23.76 0.83
N ALA A 62 9.46 24.60 -0.01
CA ALA A 62 8.81 25.76 -0.62
C ALA A 62 7.66 25.39 -1.59
N GLU A 63 7.68 24.17 -2.14
CA GLU A 63 6.70 23.68 -3.12
C GLU A 63 5.63 22.80 -2.47
N LEU A 64 5.68 22.60 -1.14
CA LEU A 64 4.66 21.81 -0.44
C LEU A 64 3.32 22.57 -0.44
N PRO A 65 2.20 21.89 -0.72
CA PRO A 65 0.88 22.50 -0.56
C PRO A 65 0.69 23.04 0.86
N SER A 66 0.02 24.19 1.00
CA SER A 66 -0.23 24.82 2.31
C SER A 66 -1.01 23.94 3.30
N GLY A 67 -1.73 22.92 2.82
CA GLY A 67 -2.45 21.92 3.61
C GLY A 67 -1.72 20.58 3.78
N PHE A 68 -0.45 20.49 3.37
CA PHE A 68 0.33 19.26 3.48
C PHE A 68 0.69 19.01 4.95
N ASP A 69 0.06 17.98 5.52
CA ASP A 69 0.39 17.47 6.85
C ASP A 69 1.06 16.10 6.70
N PRO A 70 2.39 15.98 6.90
CA PRO A 70 3.09 14.71 6.77
C PRO A 70 2.65 13.68 7.83
N LEU A 71 1.96 14.07 8.90
CA LEU A 71 1.43 13.18 9.92
C LEU A 71 0.01 12.69 9.66
N ARG A 72 -0.73 13.28 8.73
CA ARG A 72 -2.10 12.87 8.40
C ARG A 72 -2.28 12.44 6.96
N SER A 73 -1.47 13.00 6.07
CA SER A 73 -1.54 12.75 4.65
C SER A 73 -0.86 11.43 4.30
N LEU A 74 -1.42 10.77 3.29
CA LEU A 74 -0.70 9.76 2.53
C LEU A 74 -0.33 10.33 1.17
N ILE A 75 0.75 9.81 0.60
CA ILE A 75 1.18 10.11 -0.75
C ILE A 75 1.00 8.87 -1.60
N ALA A 76 0.16 8.97 -2.62
CA ALA A 76 0.04 7.97 -3.65
C ALA A 76 1.03 8.28 -4.78
N VAL A 77 1.79 7.27 -5.19
CA VAL A 77 2.83 7.37 -6.22
C VAL A 77 2.35 6.66 -7.48
N PHE A 78 2.44 7.33 -8.61
CA PHE A 78 2.09 6.79 -9.91
C PHE A 78 3.24 6.95 -10.88
N CYS A 79 3.52 5.88 -11.62
CA CYS A 79 4.34 5.92 -12.82
C CYS A 79 3.40 6.10 -14.00
N GLU A 80 3.59 7.14 -14.80
CA GLU A 80 2.81 7.38 -16.01
C GLU A 80 3.71 7.17 -17.22
N VAL A 81 3.32 6.27 -18.12
CA VAL A 81 4.04 5.94 -19.34
C VAL A 81 3.25 6.49 -20.52
N LEU A 82 3.92 7.20 -21.43
CA LEU A 82 3.31 7.69 -22.65
C LEU A 82 3.10 6.53 -23.63
N ASP A 83 1.85 6.28 -23.99
CA ASP A 83 1.42 5.30 -24.98
C ASP A 83 0.46 5.97 -25.98
N GLU A 84 0.78 5.91 -27.27
CA GLU A 84 0.01 6.54 -28.37
C GLU A 84 -0.45 7.99 -28.10
N GLY A 85 0.39 8.80 -27.46
CA GLY A 85 0.09 10.19 -27.14
C GLY A 85 -0.75 10.41 -25.88
N THR A 86 -1.09 9.33 -25.16
CA THR A 86 -1.81 9.37 -23.88
C THR A 86 -0.95 8.80 -22.75
N PHE A 87 -0.95 9.42 -21.58
CA PHE A 87 -0.28 8.85 -20.42
C PHE A 87 -1.15 7.78 -19.77
N VAL A 88 -0.64 6.54 -19.74
CA VAL A 88 -1.24 5.42 -19.01
C VAL A 88 -0.64 5.38 -17.61
N ARG A 89 -1.50 5.29 -16.60
CA ARG A 89 -1.15 5.36 -15.18
C ARG A 89 -0.94 3.97 -14.59
N PHE A 90 0.19 3.79 -13.93
CA PHE A 90 0.53 2.60 -13.16
C PHE A 90 0.70 3.00 -11.68
N PRO A 91 -0.19 2.52 -10.79
CA PRO A 91 -0.08 2.79 -9.37
C PRO A 91 1.07 2.00 -8.76
N ILE A 92 1.94 2.71 -8.04
CA ILE A 92 3.15 2.13 -7.43
C ILE A 92 2.89 1.79 -5.97
N GLY A 93 2.25 2.69 -5.22
CA GLY A 93 1.90 2.49 -3.82
C GLY A 93 1.27 3.72 -3.17
N LEU A 94 0.66 3.50 -2.01
CA LEU A 94 0.08 4.53 -1.14
C LEU A 94 0.84 4.54 0.18
N PHE A 95 1.57 5.62 0.44
CA PHE A 95 2.56 5.70 1.52
C PHE A 95 2.17 6.68 2.62
N ARG A 96 2.27 6.21 3.85
CA ARG A 96 2.26 7.04 5.06
C ARG A 96 3.68 7.56 5.27
N LEU A 97 3.87 8.87 5.19
CA LEU A 97 5.17 9.48 5.44
C LEU A 97 5.45 9.61 6.94
N THR A 98 6.72 9.46 7.28
CA THR A 98 7.32 9.70 8.58
C THR A 98 8.57 10.54 8.35
N ASN A 99 8.74 11.60 9.12
CA ASN A 99 9.96 12.40 9.03
C ASN A 99 11.06 11.68 9.83
N PRO A 100 12.16 11.22 9.21
CA PRO A 100 13.22 10.52 9.91
C PRO A 100 14.19 11.46 10.64
N THR A 101 14.18 12.77 10.38
CA THR A 101 15.26 13.65 10.88
C THR A 101 14.78 15.06 11.24
N ASP A 102 15.07 15.48 12.48
CA ASP A 102 15.10 16.89 12.90
C ASP A 102 16.31 17.66 12.31
N ASP A 103 17.16 16.97 11.53
CA ASP A 103 18.29 17.59 10.83
C ASP A 103 17.83 18.27 9.55
N ILE A 104 17.24 19.46 9.72
CA ILE A 104 17.24 20.49 8.69
C ILE A 104 18.71 20.90 8.52
N THR A 105 19.44 20.13 7.71
CA THR A 105 20.73 20.60 7.23
C THR A 105 20.39 21.74 6.27
N PRO A 106 20.88 22.98 6.48
CA PRO A 106 20.60 24.08 5.56
C PRO A 106 21.27 23.77 4.22
N SER A 107 20.52 23.12 3.34
CA SER A 107 20.81 23.04 1.93
C SER A 107 20.33 24.36 1.30
N PRO A 108 21.04 24.90 0.30
CA PRO A 108 20.54 26.06 -0.47
C PRO A 108 19.18 25.81 -1.16
N GLU A 109 18.66 24.58 -1.14
CA GLU A 109 17.40 24.18 -1.78
C GLU A 109 16.22 23.89 -0.81
N ASP A 110 16.35 24.12 0.51
CA ASP A 110 15.29 23.91 1.52
C ASP A 110 14.50 22.59 1.31
N THR A 111 15.20 21.46 1.27
CA THR A 111 14.61 20.13 1.07
C THR A 111 14.39 19.38 2.38
N ILE A 112 13.32 18.58 2.47
CA ILE A 112 12.97 17.73 3.61
C ILE A 112 12.96 16.27 3.15
N ALA A 113 13.70 15.41 3.85
CA ALA A 113 13.68 13.97 3.61
C ALA A 113 12.54 13.30 4.40
N PHE A 114 11.86 12.35 3.77
CA PHE A 114 10.80 11.54 4.37
C PHE A 114 11.05 10.08 4.10
N ARG A 115 10.77 9.22 5.08
CA ARG A 115 10.59 7.79 4.87
C ARG A 115 9.12 7.47 4.89
N GLY A 116 8.67 6.61 3.99
CA GLY A 116 7.30 6.13 3.91
C GLY A 116 7.20 4.63 4.04
N SER A 117 6.06 4.21 4.58
CA SER A 117 5.61 2.83 4.61
C SER A 117 4.25 2.75 3.97
N ASP A 118 3.93 1.66 3.28
CA ASP A 118 2.58 1.48 2.76
C ASP A 118 1.52 1.40 3.88
N VAL A 119 0.25 1.34 3.48
CA VAL A 119 -0.89 1.29 4.39
C VAL A 119 -0.89 0.10 5.35
N THR A 120 -0.06 -0.94 5.14
CA THR A 120 0.14 -2.04 6.10
C THR A 120 0.67 -1.53 7.43
N TYR A 121 1.36 -0.38 7.43
CA TYR A 121 1.73 0.36 8.63
C TYR A 121 0.57 0.48 9.64
N PHE A 122 -0.63 0.78 9.17
CA PHE A 122 -1.78 0.97 10.06
C PHE A 122 -2.19 -0.33 10.75
N LEU A 123 -2.15 -1.47 10.07
CA LEU A 123 -2.41 -2.78 10.67
C LEU A 123 -1.32 -3.20 11.65
N GLN A 124 -0.07 -2.81 11.39
CA GLN A 124 1.05 -3.13 12.26
C GLN A 124 1.03 -2.28 13.55
N LYS A 125 0.61 -1.01 13.45
CA LYS A 125 0.54 -0.08 14.58
C LYS A 125 -0.74 -0.21 15.39
N ASP A 126 -1.84 -0.58 14.76
CA ASP A 126 -3.09 -0.87 15.44
C ASP A 126 -2.94 -2.12 16.32
N LYS A 127 -3.07 -1.92 17.63
CA LYS A 127 -2.93 -2.95 18.65
C LYS A 127 -4.20 -3.00 19.46
N GLN A 128 -4.63 -4.20 19.80
CA GLN A 128 -5.85 -4.41 20.57
C GLN A 128 -5.67 -3.86 21.99
N ASP A 129 -6.56 -2.96 22.41
CA ASP A 129 -6.53 -2.32 23.73
C ASP A 129 -6.88 -3.29 24.87
N GLY A 130 -7.44 -4.45 24.55
CA GLY A 130 -7.70 -5.57 25.45
C GLY A 130 -7.63 -6.91 24.71
N PRO A 131 -8.02 -8.02 25.35
CA PRO A 131 -8.15 -9.30 24.65
C PRO A 131 -9.12 -9.16 23.47
N PHE A 132 -8.71 -9.63 22.30
CA PHE A 132 -9.58 -9.68 21.13
C PHE A 132 -10.10 -11.10 20.99
N GLU A 133 -11.42 -11.26 21.01
CA GLU A 133 -12.08 -12.55 20.90
C GLU A 133 -12.87 -12.62 19.59
N LEU A 134 -12.66 -13.71 18.86
CA LEU A 134 -13.44 -14.05 17.67
C LEU A 134 -14.22 -15.33 17.95
N ALA A 135 -15.54 -15.24 17.95
CA ALA A 135 -16.40 -16.38 18.23
C ALA A 135 -16.23 -17.51 17.20
N ALA A 136 -16.48 -18.75 17.64
CA ALA A 136 -16.62 -19.89 16.74
C ALA A 136 -17.77 -19.66 15.75
N GLY A 137 -17.64 -20.19 14.54
CA GLY A 137 -18.61 -20.03 13.46
C GLY A 137 -18.52 -18.69 12.72
N THR A 138 -17.52 -17.86 13.02
CA THR A 138 -17.31 -16.59 12.30
C THR A 138 -16.64 -16.84 10.96
N ASN A 139 -17.13 -16.24 9.88
CA ASN A 139 -16.49 -16.34 8.56
C ASN A 139 -15.12 -15.64 8.56
N TYR A 140 -14.09 -16.33 8.08
CA TYR A 140 -12.71 -15.83 8.10
C TYR A 140 -12.54 -14.52 7.31
N ILE A 141 -13.03 -14.47 6.08
CA ILE A 141 -12.89 -13.28 5.23
C ILE A 141 -13.70 -12.12 5.81
N LYS A 142 -14.93 -12.36 6.28
CA LYS A 142 -15.75 -11.31 6.91
C LYS A 142 -15.11 -10.73 8.18
N ALA A 143 -14.45 -11.57 8.98
CA ALA A 143 -13.69 -11.09 10.14
C ALA A 143 -12.53 -10.18 9.73
N VAL A 144 -11.78 -10.55 8.69
CA VAL A 144 -10.68 -9.72 8.15
C VAL A 144 -11.21 -8.41 7.57
N GLU A 145 -12.27 -8.45 6.76
CA GLU A 145 -12.93 -7.25 6.20
C GLU A 145 -13.40 -6.31 7.32
N SER A 146 -13.96 -6.86 8.40
CA SER A 146 -14.41 -6.08 9.56
C SER A 146 -13.26 -5.31 10.22
N ILE A 147 -12.09 -5.95 10.38
CA ILE A 147 -10.89 -5.30 10.96
C ILE A 147 -10.41 -4.17 10.02
N LEU A 148 -10.29 -4.45 8.72
CA LEU A 148 -9.87 -3.47 7.72
C LEU A 148 -10.85 -2.28 7.65
N THR A 149 -12.15 -2.55 7.65
CA THR A 149 -13.21 -1.53 7.64
C THR A 149 -13.20 -0.67 8.88
N THR A 150 -13.02 -1.26 10.07
CA THR A 150 -12.93 -0.52 11.34
C THR A 150 -11.76 0.46 11.31
N LEU A 151 -10.66 0.06 10.67
CA LEU A 151 -9.51 0.95 10.47
C LEU A 151 -9.70 1.92 9.30
N GLY A 152 -10.77 1.85 8.52
CA GLY A 152 -10.97 2.70 7.34
C GLY A 152 -9.98 2.41 6.21
N LEU A 153 -9.52 1.16 6.11
CA LEU A 153 -8.61 0.69 5.07
C LEU A 153 -9.40 0.09 3.91
N VAL A 154 -9.05 0.49 2.69
CA VAL A 154 -9.67 -0.03 1.47
C VAL A 154 -9.21 -1.46 1.23
N HIS A 155 -10.13 -2.34 0.88
CA HIS A 155 -9.86 -3.76 0.69
C HIS A 155 -10.81 -4.34 -0.35
N ASP A 156 -10.34 -5.39 -1.02
CA ASP A 156 -11.13 -6.18 -1.96
C ASP A 156 -10.61 -7.62 -1.89
N LEU A 157 -11.25 -8.39 -1.00
CA LEU A 157 -10.84 -9.74 -0.64
C LEU A 157 -11.76 -10.76 -1.34
N PRO A 158 -11.20 -11.87 -1.85
CA PRO A 158 -12.01 -12.91 -2.45
C PRO A 158 -12.95 -13.52 -1.39
N PRO A 159 -14.23 -13.73 -1.70
CA PRO A 159 -15.15 -14.38 -0.76
C PRO A 159 -14.68 -15.81 -0.48
N ALA A 160 -14.80 -16.24 0.77
CA ALA A 160 -14.53 -17.62 1.16
C ALA A 160 -15.68 -18.13 2.05
N ALA A 161 -16.05 -19.40 1.86
CA ALA A 161 -17.10 -20.05 2.64
C ALA A 161 -16.70 -20.48 4.08
N PRO A 162 -15.44 -20.90 4.36
CA PRO A 162 -15.09 -21.44 5.67
C PRO A 162 -15.36 -20.49 6.84
N THR A 163 -15.73 -21.06 7.98
CA THR A 163 -15.91 -20.38 9.26
C THR A 163 -14.97 -20.94 10.31
N THR A 164 -14.64 -20.15 11.33
CA THR A 164 -13.79 -20.56 12.44
C THR A 164 -14.40 -21.79 13.15
N PRO A 165 -13.65 -22.90 13.33
CA PRO A 165 -14.20 -24.09 13.97
C PRO A 165 -14.30 -23.95 15.49
N ILE A 166 -13.49 -23.06 16.06
CA ILE A 166 -13.42 -22.73 17.49
C ILE A 166 -13.33 -21.23 17.66
N ALA A 167 -13.52 -20.76 18.90
CA ALA A 167 -13.23 -19.38 19.22
C ALA A 167 -11.71 -19.15 19.20
N PHE A 168 -11.29 -17.98 18.72
CA PHE A 168 -9.92 -17.52 18.80
C PHE A 168 -9.83 -16.38 19.81
N VAL A 169 -8.75 -16.36 20.58
CA VAL A 169 -8.46 -15.32 21.56
C VAL A 169 -7.04 -14.85 21.35
N TRP A 170 -6.86 -13.55 21.19
CA TRP A 170 -5.56 -12.91 21.13
C TRP A 170 -5.37 -12.01 22.34
N GLU A 171 -4.14 -12.01 22.87
CA GLU A 171 -3.78 -11.19 24.02
C GLU A 171 -3.81 -9.69 23.68
N GLN A 172 -3.98 -8.88 24.72
CA GLN A 172 -3.84 -7.43 24.62
C GLN A 172 -2.50 -7.05 23.97
N GLY A 173 -2.52 -6.02 23.12
CA GLY A 173 -1.32 -5.53 22.44
C GLY A 173 -0.95 -6.31 21.18
N THR A 174 -1.67 -7.38 20.83
CA THR A 174 -1.50 -8.09 19.56
C THR A 174 -1.81 -7.13 18.39
N PRO A 175 -0.89 -6.95 17.43
CA PRO A 175 -1.16 -6.13 16.24
C PRO A 175 -2.25 -6.73 15.36
N SER A 176 -3.12 -5.89 14.80
CA SER A 176 -4.18 -6.31 13.88
C SER A 176 -3.62 -7.03 12.65
N LEU A 177 -2.41 -6.68 12.19
CA LEU A 177 -1.71 -7.41 11.13
C LEU A 177 -1.49 -8.90 11.47
N ILE A 178 -1.15 -9.21 12.72
CA ILE A 178 -0.92 -10.59 13.16
C ILE A 178 -2.23 -11.35 13.16
N ILE A 179 -3.30 -10.75 13.70
CA ILE A 179 -4.64 -11.34 13.76
C ILE A 179 -5.12 -11.67 12.34
N VAL A 180 -5.07 -10.67 11.44
CA VAL A 180 -5.48 -10.84 10.04
C VAL A 180 -4.69 -11.96 9.35
N ASN A 181 -3.37 -11.95 9.46
CA ASN A 181 -2.54 -12.97 8.81
C ASN A 181 -2.73 -14.38 9.38
N GLN A 182 -3.03 -14.51 10.68
CA GLN A 182 -3.38 -15.80 11.27
C GLN A 182 -4.74 -16.31 10.77
N LEU A 183 -5.73 -15.43 10.63
CA LEU A 183 -7.03 -15.78 10.06
C LEU A 183 -6.90 -16.25 8.60
N LEU A 184 -6.17 -15.50 7.77
CA LEU A 184 -5.92 -15.86 6.38
C LEU A 184 -5.14 -17.19 6.26
N LYS A 185 -4.16 -17.41 7.13
CA LYS A 185 -3.44 -18.69 7.20
C LYS A 185 -4.38 -19.86 7.54
N GLY A 186 -5.39 -19.64 8.37
CA GLY A 186 -6.39 -20.65 8.74
C GLY A 186 -7.20 -21.20 7.56
N ILE A 187 -7.27 -20.46 6.46
CA ILE A 187 -7.95 -20.86 5.21
C ILE A 187 -6.99 -21.03 4.03
N ASP A 188 -5.68 -21.16 4.30
CA ASP A 188 -4.62 -21.33 3.29
C ASP A 188 -4.53 -20.19 2.27
N HIS A 189 -4.68 -18.95 2.72
CA HIS A 189 -4.47 -17.76 1.89
C HIS A 189 -3.04 -17.20 2.03
N PHE A 190 -2.64 -16.38 1.05
CA PHE A 190 -1.48 -15.50 1.18
C PHE A 190 -1.68 -14.49 2.30
N GLN A 191 -0.57 -13.96 2.84
CA GLN A 191 -0.64 -12.86 3.79
C GLN A 191 -1.31 -11.64 3.14
N ILE A 192 -1.95 -10.83 3.96
CA ILE A 192 -2.58 -9.60 3.48
C ILE A 192 -1.49 -8.61 3.04
N ALA A 193 -1.67 -8.01 1.87
CA ALA A 193 -0.80 -6.94 1.38
C ALA A 193 -1.61 -5.96 0.52
N PRO A 194 -1.30 -4.66 0.53
CA PRO A 194 -1.90 -3.72 -0.40
C PRO A 194 -1.38 -3.96 -1.81
N ASP A 195 -2.20 -3.65 -2.82
CA ASP A 195 -1.75 -3.47 -4.19
C ASP A 195 -1.13 -2.06 -4.40
N GLY A 196 -0.77 -1.73 -5.64
CA GLY A 196 -0.20 -0.42 -5.96
C GLY A 196 -1.15 0.76 -5.68
N GLU A 197 -2.47 0.53 -5.66
CA GLU A 197 -3.46 1.56 -5.32
C GLU A 197 -3.61 1.73 -3.80
N GLY A 198 -3.00 0.86 -2.99
CA GLY A 198 -3.21 0.84 -1.54
C GLY A 198 -4.44 0.06 -1.11
N THR A 199 -5.02 -0.78 -1.99
CA THR A 199 -6.15 -1.65 -1.66
C THR A 199 -5.64 -2.98 -1.13
N PHE A 200 -6.05 -3.40 0.06
CA PHE A 200 -5.65 -4.69 0.61
C PHE A 200 -6.22 -5.86 -0.20
N ARG A 201 -5.33 -6.79 -0.55
CA ARG A 201 -5.58 -7.99 -1.34
C ARG A 201 -5.03 -9.23 -0.61
N THR A 202 -5.62 -10.36 -0.96
CA THR A 202 -5.10 -11.71 -0.66
C THR A 202 -5.64 -12.66 -1.72
N ALA A 203 -5.09 -13.86 -1.80
CA ALA A 203 -5.58 -14.93 -2.66
C ALA A 203 -5.37 -16.31 -1.99
N PRO A 204 -6.14 -17.34 -2.36
CA PRO A 204 -5.85 -18.72 -1.98
C PRO A 204 -4.46 -19.15 -2.47
N ARG A 205 -3.75 -19.95 -1.67
CA ARG A 205 -2.49 -20.55 -2.09
C ARG A 205 -2.77 -21.72 -3.02
N VAL A 206 -2.61 -21.50 -4.32
CA VAL A 206 -2.66 -22.58 -5.31
C VAL A 206 -1.26 -23.16 -5.46
N ALA A 207 -1.12 -24.48 -5.31
CA ALA A 207 0.15 -25.15 -5.55
C ALA A 207 0.61 -24.92 -7.02
N PRO A 208 1.91 -24.71 -7.28
CA PRO A 208 2.43 -24.40 -8.63
C PRO A 208 2.04 -25.41 -9.73
N ARG A 209 1.66 -26.64 -9.35
CA ARG A 209 1.30 -27.71 -10.27
C ARG A 209 -0.09 -27.55 -10.93
N GLY A 210 -0.88 -26.56 -10.52
CA GLY A 210 -2.24 -26.30 -11.03
C GLY A 210 -2.40 -25.03 -11.87
N VAL A 211 -1.35 -24.23 -12.03
CA VAL A 211 -1.39 -23.04 -12.90
C VAL A 211 -0.97 -23.48 -14.29
N ALA A 212 -1.89 -23.45 -15.25
CA ALA A 212 -1.50 -23.57 -16.66
C ALA A 212 -0.49 -22.46 -16.96
N PRO A 213 0.64 -22.75 -17.65
CA PRO A 213 1.56 -21.70 -18.05
C PRO A 213 0.76 -20.66 -18.86
N ASP A 214 0.93 -19.39 -18.50
CA ASP A 214 0.30 -18.27 -19.17
C ASP A 214 0.95 -18.13 -20.56
N VAL A 215 0.38 -18.85 -21.53
CA VAL A 215 0.70 -18.76 -22.95
C VAL A 215 -0.61 -18.51 -23.69
N SER A 216 -0.95 -17.24 -23.85
CA SER A 216 -1.82 -16.74 -24.91
C SER A 216 -1.26 -15.46 -25.50
#